data_AF-A0A4R6L507-F1
#
_entry.id   AF-A0A4R6L507-F1
#
_cell.length_a   1.000
_cell.length_b   1.000
_cell.length_c   1.000
_cell.angle_alpha   90.00
_cell.angle_beta   90.00
_cell.angle_gamma   90.00
#
_symmetry.space_group_name_H-M   'P 1'
#
loop_
_entity.id
_entity.type
_entity.pdbx_description
1 polymer ?
#
loop_
_entity_poly.entity_id
_entity_poly.type
_entity_poly.pdbx_seq_one_letter_code
_entity_poly.pdbx_strand_id
1 'polypeptide(L)'
;MRLSRIPLFAAALLVGATLSTPAGAGPPSVPSPSTGLSVSPSTSPSVGPSAGLRRASNLVVESATELGPITQNPHNAARDNGQSVRYGNQSVWFFDDTILKDPDGFLTSTAATTGDLDASDNITMTSANPFDEHSTGVPPEFVPFSAAELAFQQQHASADCTNSADEYCGTVFAHWPGPAVVDQARHRILVSYGKLCRGGRPGTPCESGFVGQAQGTGLVSVDMDSKTVTRLTAINRPADIPSPEGTDNTLFFPVGQDWGGQAMVLVGDTLYGYGKCTLDGCAVAKVPIGNVTDISQWRYYTGADSNGNPQWSTDPNTAVQVKANGAAGSTVYWDSALGAYVNTFMQFLAQDVMYQTAPQPWGPWSTPTKLFTAAKTSGTEYAAFAHPEYTSADGLTKYFTYYTSSTGAQMLVKVRFARAPKAR
;
A
#
# COMPACT_ATOMS: atom_id res chain seq x y z
N MET A 1 22.21 -1.83 27.06
CA MET A 1 22.85 -2.14 25.77
C MET A 1 22.94 -0.85 24.98
N ARG A 2 24.15 -0.38 24.63
CA ARG A 2 24.32 0.76 23.71
C ARG A 2 24.39 0.18 22.30
N LEU A 3 23.30 0.32 21.53
CA LEU A 3 23.31 0.03 20.10
C LEU A 3 24.23 1.06 19.42
N SER A 4 25.27 0.57 18.76
CA SER A 4 26.16 1.40 17.93
C SER A 4 25.33 2.09 16.84
N ARG A 5 25.54 3.39 16.67
CA ARG A 5 24.91 4.24 15.65
C ARG A 5 25.05 3.59 14.27
N ILE A 6 23.95 3.07 13.73
CA ILE A 6 23.87 2.59 12.35
C ILE A 6 23.67 3.83 11.46
N PRO A 7 24.53 4.08 10.46
CA PRO A 7 24.34 5.19 9.54
C PRO A 7 23.12 4.91 8.64
N LEU A 8 22.20 5.88 8.56
CA LEU A 8 21.07 5.84 7.61
C LEU A 8 21.62 5.85 6.18
N PHE A 9 21.48 4.73 5.47
CA PHE A 9 21.59 4.67 4.02
C PHE A 9 20.34 3.96 3.48
N ALA A 10 19.46 4.73 2.85
CA ALA A 10 18.36 4.20 2.04
C ALA A 10 18.93 3.75 0.69
N ALA A 11 18.56 2.54 0.24
CA ALA A 11 18.89 2.05 -1.09
C ALA A 11 17.63 1.55 -1.78
N ALA A 12 17.26 2.21 -2.87
CA ALA A 12 16.30 1.72 -3.85
C ALA A 12 17.06 0.88 -4.90
N LEU A 13 16.57 -0.33 -5.27
CA LEU A 13 16.38 -0.80 -6.67
C LEU A 13 16.20 -2.34 -6.84
N LEU A 14 15.32 -2.67 -7.81
CA LEU A 14 15.22 -3.80 -8.77
C LEU A 14 15.47 -5.26 -8.36
N VAL A 15 14.48 -6.12 -8.67
CA VAL A 15 14.69 -7.54 -8.99
C VAL A 15 14.14 -7.85 -10.39
N GLY A 16 14.98 -8.45 -11.25
CA GLY A 16 14.67 -8.85 -12.62
C GLY A 16 14.10 -10.28 -12.71
N ALA A 17 13.20 -10.50 -13.69
CA ALA A 17 12.52 -11.77 -13.93
C ALA A 17 13.14 -12.56 -15.10
N THR A 18 13.17 -13.90 -14.97
CA THR A 18 13.45 -14.84 -16.07
C THR A 18 12.30 -15.82 -16.25
N LEU A 19 11.89 -16.02 -17.51
CA LEU A 19 10.71 -16.78 -17.97
C LEU A 19 11.06 -18.24 -18.30
N SER A 20 10.15 -19.17 -17.99
CA SER A 20 10.11 -20.51 -18.61
C SER A 20 8.69 -21.09 -18.58
N THR A 21 8.09 -21.28 -19.75
CA THR A 21 6.80 -21.97 -19.98
C THR A 21 7.00 -23.47 -20.14
N PRO A 22 5.98 -24.31 -19.83
CA PRO A 22 5.38 -25.07 -20.95
C PRO A 22 3.86 -25.31 -20.83
N ALA A 23 3.32 -25.85 -21.93
CA ALA A 23 1.94 -25.88 -22.36
C ALA A 23 1.14 -27.14 -21.95
N GLY A 24 -0.19 -26.96 -21.83
CA GLY A 24 -1.20 -27.74 -22.55
C GLY A 24 -1.77 -29.01 -21.91
N ALA A 25 -3.06 -28.98 -21.57
CA ALA A 25 -4.09 -29.95 -22.02
C ALA A 25 -5.47 -29.59 -21.44
N GLY A 26 -6.51 -29.67 -22.28
CA GLY A 26 -7.89 -29.26 -21.98
C GLY A 26 -8.76 -30.29 -21.23
N PRO A 27 -10.02 -29.91 -20.94
CA PRO A 27 -10.83 -30.44 -19.84
C PRO A 27 -11.97 -31.37 -20.31
N PRO A 28 -12.79 -31.87 -19.36
CA PRO A 28 -14.21 -31.92 -19.62
C PRO A 28 -15.08 -31.36 -18.49
N SER A 29 -16.24 -30.89 -18.94
CA SER A 29 -17.36 -30.17 -18.33
C SER A 29 -18.21 -31.02 -17.36
N VAL A 30 -19.04 -30.41 -16.49
CA VAL A 30 -20.52 -30.24 -16.56
C VAL A 30 -21.00 -30.23 -15.06
N PRO A 31 -22.21 -29.77 -14.62
CA PRO A 31 -23.07 -28.60 -14.88
C PRO A 31 -23.40 -27.76 -13.61
N SER A 32 -24.02 -26.59 -13.82
CA SER A 32 -24.69 -25.74 -12.82
C SER A 32 -26.03 -26.30 -12.29
N PRO A 33 -26.51 -25.77 -11.15
CA PRO A 33 -27.81 -25.07 -11.10
C PRO A 33 -27.74 -23.76 -10.25
N SER A 34 -28.20 -22.59 -10.71
CA SER A 34 -29.57 -22.02 -10.59
C SER A 34 -30.19 -22.15 -9.18
N THR A 35 -30.79 -21.18 -8.49
CA THR A 35 -31.31 -19.82 -8.78
C THR A 35 -31.92 -19.30 -7.45
N GLY A 36 -32.01 -17.97 -7.29
CA GLY A 36 -32.96 -17.29 -6.37
C GLY A 36 -32.39 -16.98 -4.97
N LEU A 37 -32.62 -15.83 -4.34
CA LEU A 37 -33.67 -14.82 -4.48
C LEU A 37 -33.20 -13.48 -3.89
N SER A 38 -33.77 -12.42 -4.45
CA SER A 38 -33.60 -11.00 -4.19
C SER A 38 -34.26 -10.53 -2.88
N VAL A 39 -33.58 -9.64 -2.13
CA VAL A 39 -34.20 -8.65 -1.23
C VAL A 39 -33.41 -7.34 -1.33
N SER A 40 -34.07 -6.22 -1.59
CA SER A 40 -33.46 -4.88 -1.76
C SER A 40 -33.24 -4.14 -0.42
N PRO A 41 -32.24 -3.23 -0.33
CA PRO A 41 -31.81 -2.57 0.91
C PRO A 41 -32.31 -1.12 1.07
N SER A 42 -32.32 -0.61 2.31
CA SER A 42 -32.54 0.80 2.65
C SER A 42 -31.21 1.55 2.89
N THR A 43 -30.91 2.49 2.00
CA THR A 43 -30.14 3.76 2.13
C THR A 43 -28.81 3.78 2.92
N SER A 44 -27.72 3.71 2.15
CA SER A 44 -26.33 4.12 2.46
C SER A 44 -25.89 5.26 1.50
N PRO A 45 -24.83 6.03 1.83
CA PRO A 45 -24.48 7.28 1.14
C PRO A 45 -23.86 7.06 -0.26
N SER A 46 -24.16 8.01 -1.14
CA SER A 46 -23.81 8.18 -2.56
C SER A 46 -22.83 7.19 -3.21
N VAL A 47 -23.43 6.23 -3.92
CA VAL A 47 -22.84 5.48 -5.03
C VAL A 47 -22.45 6.46 -6.16
N GLY A 48 -21.21 6.40 -6.65
CA GLY A 48 -20.78 7.14 -7.84
C GLY A 48 -21.62 6.75 -9.06
N PRO A 49 -21.95 7.67 -9.97
CA PRO A 49 -22.90 7.40 -11.04
C PRO A 49 -22.34 6.42 -12.08
N SER A 50 -23.25 5.65 -12.68
CA SER A 50 -23.03 4.73 -13.80
C SER A 50 -22.32 5.40 -14.99
N ALA A 51 -21.55 4.58 -15.70
CA ALA A 51 -20.63 4.90 -16.79
C ALA A 51 -21.29 5.67 -17.96
N GLY A 52 -21.33 7.00 -17.84
CA GLY A 52 -21.14 7.89 -18.98
C GLY A 52 -19.73 8.45 -18.90
N LEU A 53 -18.96 8.40 -19.99
CA LEU A 53 -17.64 9.02 -20.12
C LEU A 53 -17.77 10.54 -19.85
N ARG A 54 -17.73 10.96 -18.59
CA ARG A 54 -17.58 12.37 -18.24
C ARG A 54 -16.18 12.76 -18.66
N ARG A 55 -16.09 13.82 -19.47
CA ARG A 55 -14.80 14.38 -19.89
C ARG A 55 -14.05 14.81 -18.63
N ALA A 56 -12.81 14.33 -18.47
CA ALA A 56 -11.97 14.73 -17.36
C ALA A 56 -11.95 16.26 -17.24
N SER A 57 -12.02 16.78 -16.01
CA SER A 57 -12.02 18.23 -15.79
C SER A 57 -10.77 18.88 -16.40
N ASN A 58 -10.87 20.16 -16.79
CA ASN A 58 -9.71 20.93 -17.26
C ASN A 58 -8.89 21.52 -16.11
N LEU A 59 -8.91 20.89 -14.93
CA LEU A 59 -8.13 21.36 -13.79
C LEU A 59 -6.65 21.05 -13.98
N VAL A 60 -5.81 22.01 -13.62
CA VAL A 60 -4.34 21.90 -13.61
C VAL A 60 -3.83 22.36 -12.25
N VAL A 61 -2.63 21.93 -11.89
CA VAL A 61 -1.97 22.40 -10.68
C VAL A 61 -1.70 23.90 -10.81
N GLU A 62 -2.20 24.67 -9.85
CA GLU A 62 -2.01 26.11 -9.72
C GLU A 62 -0.81 26.42 -8.81
N SER A 63 -0.72 25.72 -7.68
CA SER A 63 0.36 25.89 -6.72
C SER A 63 0.59 24.65 -5.88
N ALA A 64 1.80 24.52 -5.35
CA ALA A 64 2.17 23.55 -4.33
C ALA A 64 2.97 24.27 -3.23
N THR A 65 2.66 24.00 -1.97
CA THR A 65 3.27 24.64 -0.82
C THR A 65 3.55 23.59 0.25
N GLU A 66 4.81 23.42 0.59
CA GLU A 66 5.23 22.56 1.70
C GLU A 66 4.88 23.24 3.03
N LEU A 67 4.18 22.51 3.90
CA LEU A 67 3.77 22.96 5.23
C LEU A 67 4.74 22.51 6.32
N GLY A 68 5.70 21.64 5.98
CA GLY A 68 6.70 21.11 6.89
C GLY A 68 6.39 19.70 7.39
N PRO A 69 7.15 19.22 8.39
CA PRO A 69 6.96 17.87 8.92
C PRO A 69 5.66 17.77 9.72
N ILE A 70 4.91 16.67 9.58
CA ILE A 70 3.75 16.40 10.44
C ILE A 70 4.20 16.19 11.89
N THR A 71 3.35 16.58 12.85
CA THR A 71 3.64 16.34 14.27
C THR A 71 3.31 14.90 14.61
N GLN A 72 4.31 14.15 15.09
CA GLN A 72 4.18 12.72 15.41
C GLN A 72 4.25 12.42 16.90
N ASN A 73 3.88 11.18 17.28
CA ASN A 73 4.06 10.66 18.63
C ASN A 73 5.52 10.87 19.09
N PRO A 74 5.74 11.41 20.31
CA PRO A 74 7.06 11.83 20.78
C PRO A 74 8.05 10.67 20.96
N HIS A 75 7.60 9.42 20.99
CA HIS A 75 8.46 8.24 21.05
C HIS A 75 9.11 7.90 19.70
N ASN A 76 8.58 8.42 18.59
CA ASN A 76 9.16 8.19 17.27
C ASN A 76 10.28 9.21 16.99
N ALA A 77 11.40 8.70 16.48
CA ALA A 77 12.42 9.48 15.81
C ALA A 77 12.15 9.59 14.31
N ALA A 78 11.66 8.51 13.69
CA ALA A 78 11.36 8.42 12.27
C ALA A 78 10.26 7.39 12.01
N ARG A 79 9.44 7.61 10.97
CA ARG A 79 8.50 6.62 10.45
C ARG A 79 8.56 6.64 8.93
N ASP A 80 8.88 5.51 8.33
CA ASP A 80 8.89 5.35 6.88
C ASP A 80 7.45 5.17 6.32
N ASN A 81 7.28 5.41 5.03
CA ASN A 81 6.02 5.29 4.28
C ASN A 81 4.97 6.33 4.71
N GLY A 82 3.78 5.95 5.17
CA GLY A 82 2.76 6.89 5.65
C GLY A 82 1.52 6.98 4.78
N GLN A 83 0.96 5.85 4.37
CA GLN A 83 -0.34 5.81 3.71
C GLN A 83 -1.47 6.00 4.72
N SER A 84 -2.58 6.59 4.30
CA SER A 84 -3.72 6.84 5.18
C SER A 84 -5.07 6.59 4.51
N VAL A 85 -6.08 6.37 5.36
CA VAL A 85 -7.49 6.32 4.96
C VAL A 85 -8.36 6.98 6.02
N ARG A 86 -9.53 7.45 5.61
CA ARG A 86 -10.56 7.90 6.53
C ARG A 86 -11.46 6.77 6.97
N TYR A 87 -11.61 6.60 8.28
CA TYR A 87 -12.63 5.75 8.88
C TYR A 87 -13.50 6.62 9.80
N GLY A 88 -14.78 6.79 9.51
CA GLY A 88 -15.66 7.65 10.30
C GLY A 88 -15.17 9.11 10.39
N ASN A 89 -14.89 9.57 11.61
CA ASN A 89 -14.42 10.92 11.94
C ASN A 89 -12.90 11.00 12.19
N GLN A 90 -12.14 9.97 11.81
CA GLN A 90 -10.69 9.93 11.98
C GLN A 90 -9.97 9.57 10.68
N SER A 91 -8.74 10.04 10.55
CA SER A 91 -7.76 9.49 9.60
C SER A 91 -6.91 8.44 10.31
N VAL A 92 -6.66 7.31 9.66
CA VAL A 92 -5.84 6.20 10.15
C VAL A 92 -4.67 6.03 9.21
N TRP A 93 -3.46 6.04 9.76
CA TRP A 93 -2.20 6.05 9.05
C TRP A 93 -1.38 4.80 9.37
N PHE A 94 -0.66 4.31 8.36
CA PHE A 94 0.18 3.11 8.43
C PHE A 94 1.59 3.43 7.96
N PHE A 95 2.56 2.94 8.72
CA PHE A 95 3.98 3.23 8.54
C PHE A 95 4.77 1.93 8.56
N ASP A 96 5.83 1.92 7.76
CA ASP A 96 6.79 0.83 7.70
C ASP A 96 7.78 0.98 8.88
N ASP A 97 9.06 0.74 8.59
CA ASP A 97 10.16 0.84 9.55
C ASP A 97 10.06 2.12 10.39
N THR A 98 9.99 1.93 11.71
CA THR A 98 9.80 2.99 12.69
C THR A 98 10.95 2.97 13.69
N ILE A 99 11.67 4.08 13.77
CA ILE A 99 12.75 4.27 14.74
C ILE A 99 12.16 4.91 16.00
N LEU A 100 12.38 4.29 17.15
CA LEU A 100 11.99 4.81 18.46
C LEU A 100 13.20 5.46 19.15
N LYS A 101 12.95 6.48 19.97
CA LYS A 101 13.99 7.20 20.74
C LYS A 101 13.83 7.16 22.26
N ASP A 102 12.67 6.75 22.78
CA ASP A 102 12.41 6.72 24.22
C ASP A 102 11.39 5.63 24.59
N PRO A 103 11.77 4.34 24.70
CA PRO A 103 13.12 3.82 24.60
C PRO A 103 13.62 3.79 23.16
N ASP A 104 14.94 3.80 23.01
CA ASP A 104 15.58 3.48 21.73
C ASP A 104 15.12 2.09 21.26
N GLY A 105 14.69 2.00 20.01
CA GLY A 105 14.14 0.77 19.47
C GLY A 105 13.83 0.86 17.99
N PHE A 106 13.42 -0.27 17.43
CA PHE A 106 13.05 -0.39 16.03
C PHE A 106 11.82 -1.29 15.91
N LEU A 107 10.79 -0.81 15.22
CA LEU A 107 9.60 -1.57 14.87
C LEU A 107 9.53 -1.67 13.36
N THR A 108 8.96 -2.76 12.84
CA THR A 108 8.91 -2.99 11.39
C THR A 108 7.68 -2.35 10.75
N SER A 109 6.67 -2.08 11.58
CA SER A 109 5.45 -1.40 11.24
C SER A 109 4.87 -0.69 12.45
N THR A 110 4.31 0.49 12.23
CA THR A 110 3.44 1.15 13.21
C THR A 110 2.21 1.72 12.54
N ALA A 111 1.20 2.05 13.34
CA ALA A 111 0.01 2.73 12.88
C ALA A 111 -0.43 3.78 13.90
N ALA A 112 -1.12 4.80 13.42
CA ALA A 112 -1.64 5.88 14.26
C ALA A 112 -2.96 6.40 13.69
N THR A 113 -3.71 7.10 14.52
CA THR A 113 -4.94 7.78 14.12
C THR A 113 -5.00 9.21 14.66
N THR A 114 -5.75 10.06 13.99
CA THR A 114 -6.05 11.43 14.43
C THR A 114 -7.46 11.83 13.99
N GLY A 115 -8.17 12.54 14.87
CA GLY A 115 -9.41 13.25 14.54
C GLY A 115 -9.16 14.60 13.85
N ASP A 116 -7.91 15.03 13.76
CA ASP A 116 -7.51 16.17 12.94
C ASP A 116 -7.69 15.82 11.46
N LEU A 117 -8.70 16.43 10.84
CA LEU A 117 -9.11 16.23 9.45
C LEU A 117 -8.99 17.51 8.63
N ASP A 118 -8.33 18.54 9.18
CA ASP A 118 -8.04 19.79 8.48
C ASP A 118 -6.52 19.98 8.41
N ALA A 119 -5.92 19.56 7.30
CA ALA A 119 -4.47 19.65 7.12
C ALA A 119 -3.99 21.08 6.75
N SER A 120 -4.86 22.10 6.80
CA SER A 120 -4.53 23.47 6.35
C SER A 120 -3.45 24.16 7.19
N ASP A 121 -3.29 23.77 8.46
CA ASP A 121 -2.28 24.24 9.39
C ASP A 121 -1.31 23.11 9.82
N ASN A 122 -1.13 22.10 8.95
CA ASN A 122 -0.40 20.85 9.17
C ASN A 122 -1.24 19.78 9.87
N ILE A 123 -0.66 18.60 10.13
CA ILE A 123 -1.37 17.47 10.77
C ILE A 123 -0.69 17.15 12.10
N THR A 124 -1.51 16.98 13.14
CA THR A 124 -1.07 16.41 14.41
C THR A 124 -1.55 14.99 14.58
N MET A 125 -0.61 14.05 14.76
CA MET A 125 -0.88 12.62 14.89
C MET A 125 0.05 12.00 15.93
N THR A 126 -0.36 12.05 17.19
CA THR A 126 0.45 11.64 18.35
C THR A 126 0.04 10.31 18.96
N SER A 127 -1.00 9.66 18.43
CA SER A 127 -1.48 8.38 18.93
C SER A 127 -0.46 7.26 18.76
N ALA A 128 -0.54 6.28 19.67
CA ALA A 128 0.33 5.11 19.67
C ALA A 128 -0.22 3.95 18.80
N ASN A 129 -1.52 3.97 18.47
CA ASN A 129 -2.19 2.88 17.76
C ASN A 129 -3.28 3.40 16.80
N PRO A 130 -3.86 2.55 15.93
CA PRO A 130 -4.83 2.99 14.91
C PRO A 130 -6.28 3.16 15.42
N PHE A 131 -6.55 2.93 16.71
CA PHE A 131 -7.90 2.82 17.25
C PHE A 131 -8.36 3.99 18.12
N ASP A 132 -7.42 4.70 18.74
CA ASP A 132 -7.70 5.76 19.70
C ASP A 132 -6.69 6.90 19.56
N GLU A 133 -7.17 8.09 19.18
CA GLU A 133 -6.34 9.27 18.98
C GLU A 133 -5.68 9.75 20.28
N HIS A 134 -6.25 9.40 21.43
CA HIS A 134 -5.70 9.72 22.75
C HIS A 134 -4.80 8.62 23.30
N SER A 135 -4.57 7.53 22.54
CA SER A 135 -3.60 6.51 22.95
C SER A 135 -2.20 7.12 23.07
N THR A 136 -1.60 6.98 24.25
CA THR A 136 -0.26 7.52 24.53
C THR A 136 0.75 6.40 24.72
N GLY A 137 2.03 6.77 24.78
CA GLY A 137 3.13 5.84 25.00
C GLY A 137 3.78 5.34 23.72
N VAL A 138 4.65 4.34 23.88
CA VAL A 138 5.44 3.74 22.81
C VAL A 138 4.51 2.96 21.87
N PRO A 139 4.49 3.27 20.56
CA PRO A 139 3.72 2.49 19.60
C PRO A 139 4.10 1.00 19.65
N PRO A 140 3.14 0.07 19.52
CA PRO A 140 3.44 -1.34 19.33
C PRO A 140 3.71 -1.65 17.85
N GLU A 141 4.22 -2.86 17.58
CA GLU A 141 4.24 -3.42 16.23
C GLU A 141 2.80 -3.47 15.68
N PHE A 142 2.58 -2.91 14.49
CA PHE A 142 1.25 -2.87 13.90
C PHE A 142 0.84 -4.21 13.30
N VAL A 143 1.63 -4.75 12.37
CA VAL A 143 1.39 -6.07 11.79
C VAL A 143 1.96 -7.13 12.73
N PRO A 144 1.12 -7.98 13.35
CA PRO A 144 1.61 -8.91 14.35
C PRO A 144 2.46 -10.03 13.73
N PHE A 145 3.58 -10.33 14.39
CA PHE A 145 4.36 -11.53 14.09
C PHE A 145 3.58 -12.80 14.45
N SER A 146 3.72 -13.83 13.63
CA SER A 146 3.24 -15.18 13.94
C SER A 146 4.13 -15.85 14.98
N ALA A 147 3.61 -16.88 15.65
CA ALA A 147 4.40 -17.69 16.56
C ALA A 147 5.60 -18.39 15.86
N ALA A 148 5.45 -18.78 14.60
CA ALA A 148 6.51 -19.40 13.82
C ALA A 148 7.62 -18.39 13.49
N GLU A 149 7.26 -17.17 13.11
CA GLU A 149 8.23 -16.08 12.84
C GLU A 149 9.02 -15.72 14.11
N LEU A 150 8.35 -15.63 15.27
CA LEU A 150 9.01 -15.36 16.54
C LEU A 150 9.93 -16.51 16.97
N ALA A 151 9.48 -17.76 16.84
CA ALA A 151 10.27 -18.95 17.17
C ALA A 151 11.51 -19.05 16.28
N PHE A 152 11.37 -18.80 14.99
CA PHE A 152 12.48 -18.77 14.04
C PHE A 152 13.51 -17.70 14.41
N GLN A 153 13.06 -16.45 14.64
CA GLN A 153 13.95 -15.38 15.06
C GLN A 153 14.67 -15.69 16.37
N GLN A 154 13.97 -16.28 17.34
CA GLN A 154 14.56 -16.67 18.62
C GLN A 154 15.59 -17.80 18.46
N GLN A 155 15.30 -18.79 17.61
CA GLN A 155 16.21 -19.90 17.31
C GLN A 155 17.51 -19.39 16.68
N HIS A 156 17.41 -18.37 15.83
CA HIS A 156 18.53 -17.82 15.08
C HIS A 156 19.12 -16.54 15.71
N ALA A 157 18.69 -16.16 16.91
CA ALA A 157 19.20 -14.99 17.61
C ALA A 157 20.63 -15.25 18.12
N SER A 158 21.58 -14.42 17.68
CA SER A 158 22.95 -14.41 18.22
C SER A 158 23.46 -12.99 18.39
N ALA A 159 24.31 -12.80 19.39
CA ALA A 159 25.04 -11.54 19.59
C ALA A 159 26.21 -11.39 18.61
N ASP A 160 26.74 -12.48 18.07
CA ASP A 160 27.79 -12.50 17.05
C ASP A 160 27.44 -13.51 15.95
N CYS A 161 27.23 -13.01 14.74
CA CYS A 161 26.96 -13.81 13.55
C CYS A 161 28.14 -13.89 12.59
N THR A 162 29.24 -13.15 12.84
CA THR A 162 30.38 -13.05 11.93
C THR A 162 31.03 -14.40 11.66
N ASN A 163 31.13 -15.26 12.67
CA ASN A 163 31.74 -16.60 12.56
C ASN A 163 30.76 -17.75 12.80
N SER A 164 29.45 -17.50 12.77
CA SER A 164 28.46 -18.57 13.00
C SER A 164 28.59 -19.68 11.93
N ALA A 165 27.99 -20.85 12.17
CA ALA A 165 27.73 -21.82 11.10
C ALA A 165 26.25 -21.78 10.67
N ASP A 166 25.40 -21.11 11.45
CA ASP A 166 23.99 -20.92 11.18
C ASP A 166 23.80 -19.90 10.04
N GLU A 167 23.20 -20.36 8.95
CA GLU A 167 22.95 -19.57 7.75
C GLU A 167 21.91 -18.46 7.97
N TYR A 168 21.05 -18.62 8.98
CA TYR A 168 20.03 -17.65 9.35
C TYR A 168 20.38 -16.83 10.60
N CYS A 169 21.61 -16.94 11.11
CA CYS A 169 22.03 -16.20 12.29
C CYS A 169 21.71 -14.70 12.19
N GLY A 170 20.99 -14.17 13.18
CA GLY A 170 20.62 -12.75 13.25
C GLY A 170 19.48 -12.36 12.32
N THR A 171 18.84 -13.33 11.66
CA THR A 171 17.71 -13.06 10.77
C THR A 171 16.52 -12.51 11.55
N VAL A 172 15.91 -11.47 11.01
CA VAL A 172 14.64 -10.93 11.52
C VAL A 172 13.63 -10.81 10.39
N PHE A 173 12.36 -10.92 10.74
CA PHE A 173 11.26 -10.62 9.83
C PHE A 173 10.88 -9.15 9.94
N ALA A 174 10.30 -8.62 8.87
CA ALA A 174 9.66 -7.32 8.85
C ALA A 174 8.36 -7.39 8.05
N HIS A 175 7.38 -6.58 8.45
CA HIS A 175 6.12 -6.45 7.74
C HIS A 175 5.89 -4.99 7.40
N TRP A 176 5.88 -4.66 6.11
CA TRP A 176 5.70 -3.28 5.65
C TRP A 176 4.26 -3.06 5.19
N PRO A 177 3.42 -2.36 5.97
CA PRO A 177 2.07 -2.03 5.56
C PRO A 177 2.06 -1.10 4.34
N GLY A 178 1.35 -1.54 3.31
CA GLY A 178 1.16 -0.79 2.08
C GLY A 178 -0.21 -0.10 2.02
N PRO A 179 -0.83 -0.07 0.83
CA PRO A 179 -2.15 0.49 0.61
C PRO A 179 -3.23 -0.03 1.55
N ALA A 180 -4.23 0.82 1.78
CA ALA A 180 -5.36 0.53 2.65
C ALA A 180 -6.70 0.95 2.02
N VAL A 181 -7.77 0.24 2.37
CA VAL A 181 -9.15 0.57 1.99
C VAL A 181 -10.10 0.35 3.16
N VAL A 182 -11.17 1.14 3.23
CA VAL A 182 -12.21 1.00 4.25
C VAL A 182 -13.35 0.11 3.77
N ASP A 183 -13.59 -0.99 4.47
CA ASP A 183 -14.73 -1.90 4.29
C ASP A 183 -15.77 -1.58 5.37
N GLN A 184 -16.52 -0.50 5.15
CA GLN A 184 -17.50 0.00 6.12
C GLN A 184 -18.55 -1.05 6.50
N ALA A 185 -18.98 -1.89 5.54
CA ALA A 185 -19.99 -2.92 5.75
C ALA A 185 -19.56 -4.02 6.73
N ARG A 186 -18.24 -4.19 6.92
CA ARG A 186 -17.65 -5.16 7.86
C ARG A 186 -16.86 -4.47 8.97
N HIS A 187 -17.06 -3.17 9.15
CA HIS A 187 -16.48 -2.40 10.25
C HIS A 187 -14.95 -2.53 10.35
N ARG A 188 -14.27 -2.59 9.20
CA ARG A 188 -12.81 -2.82 9.16
C ARG A 188 -12.09 -1.95 8.13
N ILE A 189 -10.80 -1.80 8.34
CA ILE A 189 -9.85 -1.34 7.33
C ILE A 189 -9.05 -2.54 6.86
N LEU A 190 -8.97 -2.75 5.55
CA LEU A 190 -8.06 -3.73 4.96
C LEU A 190 -6.78 -3.02 4.56
N VAL A 191 -5.64 -3.52 5.04
CA VAL A 191 -4.30 -2.98 4.77
C VAL A 191 -3.47 -4.09 4.16
N SER A 192 -2.91 -3.86 2.98
CA SER A 192 -1.92 -4.80 2.43
C SER A 192 -0.62 -4.73 3.23
N TYR A 193 0.16 -5.80 3.25
CA TYR A 193 1.52 -5.73 3.80
C TYR A 193 2.46 -6.62 2.98
N GLY A 194 3.68 -6.14 2.76
CA GLY A 194 4.80 -6.96 2.29
C GLY A 194 5.48 -7.63 3.49
N LYS A 195 5.76 -8.93 3.39
CA LYS A 195 6.65 -9.62 4.35
C LYS A 195 8.07 -9.62 3.80
N LEU A 196 9.03 -9.28 4.65
CA LEU A 196 10.45 -9.28 4.33
C LEU A 196 11.22 -10.15 5.33
N CYS A 197 12.37 -10.66 4.88
CA CYS A 197 13.35 -11.33 5.71
C CYS A 197 14.72 -10.69 5.52
N ARG A 198 15.43 -10.37 6.61
CA ARG A 198 16.72 -9.66 6.56
C ARG A 198 17.75 -10.25 7.52
N GLY A 199 19.03 -10.11 7.18
CA GLY A 199 20.16 -10.48 8.06
C GLY A 199 20.73 -11.88 7.85
N GLY A 200 20.13 -12.69 6.97
CA GLY A 200 20.65 -14.01 6.61
C GLY A 200 21.95 -13.94 5.82
N ARG A 201 22.68 -15.05 5.75
CA ARG A 201 23.92 -15.16 4.97
C ARG A 201 23.67 -15.01 3.47
N PRO A 202 24.74 -14.67 2.71
CA PRO A 202 24.72 -14.79 1.26
C PRO A 202 24.21 -16.15 0.78
N GLY A 203 23.30 -16.14 -0.20
CA GLY A 203 22.63 -17.31 -0.77
C GLY A 203 21.31 -17.70 -0.10
N THR A 204 20.94 -17.09 1.03
CA THR A 204 19.69 -17.45 1.74
C THR A 204 18.50 -16.61 1.25
N PRO A 205 17.25 -17.06 1.46
CA PRO A 205 16.05 -16.24 1.22
C PRO A 205 15.96 -14.97 2.08
N CYS A 206 16.88 -14.82 3.06
CA CYS A 206 17.02 -13.66 3.94
C CYS A 206 18.33 -12.90 3.67
N GLU A 207 19.03 -13.24 2.56
CA GLU A 207 20.23 -12.57 2.11
C GLU A 207 19.90 -11.13 1.75
N SER A 208 20.01 -10.23 2.71
CA SER A 208 19.94 -8.81 2.43
C SER A 208 20.56 -8.03 3.56
N GLY A 209 21.12 -6.88 3.21
CA GLY A 209 21.35 -5.79 4.15
C GLY A 209 20.05 -5.28 4.77
N PHE A 210 20.08 -4.04 5.23
CA PHE A 210 19.01 -3.43 6.04
C PHE A 210 17.58 -3.56 5.46
N VAL A 211 17.45 -3.58 4.13
CA VAL A 211 16.18 -3.48 3.38
C VAL A 211 15.35 -4.78 3.34
N GLY A 212 15.94 -5.96 3.55
CA GLY A 212 15.19 -7.22 3.44
C GLY A 212 15.07 -7.80 2.03
N GLN A 213 14.86 -9.11 1.96
CA GLN A 213 14.32 -9.82 0.80
C GLN A 213 12.81 -10.00 0.97
N ALA A 214 12.04 -9.64 -0.05
CA ALA A 214 10.60 -9.86 -0.06
C ALA A 214 10.28 -11.36 -0.05
N GLN A 215 9.29 -11.75 0.74
CA GLN A 215 8.78 -13.12 0.85
C GLN A 215 7.39 -13.27 0.20
N GLY A 216 6.66 -12.17 0.08
CA GLY A 216 5.34 -12.09 -0.54
C GLY A 216 4.48 -11.01 0.10
N THR A 217 3.24 -10.89 -0.36
CA THR A 217 2.28 -9.89 0.12
C THR A 217 1.06 -10.57 0.74
N GLY A 218 0.56 -10.04 1.85
CA GLY A 218 -0.69 -10.45 2.49
C GLY A 218 -1.61 -9.28 2.79
N LEU A 219 -2.70 -9.57 3.50
CA LEU A 219 -3.65 -8.56 3.99
C LEU A 219 -3.81 -8.64 5.51
N VAL A 220 -3.88 -7.48 6.14
CA VAL A 220 -4.27 -7.27 7.53
C VAL A 220 -5.68 -6.69 7.57
N SER A 221 -6.50 -7.19 8.49
CA SER A 221 -7.77 -6.59 8.88
C SER A 221 -7.57 -5.83 10.18
N VAL A 222 -7.86 -4.54 10.16
CA VAL A 222 -7.99 -3.68 11.34
C VAL A 222 -9.48 -3.58 11.64
N ASP A 223 -9.95 -4.39 12.59
CA ASP A 223 -11.35 -4.37 13.02
C ASP A 223 -11.56 -3.21 13.98
N MET A 224 -12.41 -2.27 13.58
CA MET A 224 -12.61 -1.02 14.31
C MET A 224 -13.60 -1.16 15.46
N ASP A 225 -14.45 -2.19 15.45
CA ASP A 225 -15.39 -2.47 16.53
C ASP A 225 -14.70 -3.23 17.67
N SER A 226 -13.98 -4.32 17.33
CA SER A 226 -13.26 -5.15 18.30
C SER A 226 -11.89 -4.60 18.68
N LYS A 227 -11.40 -3.60 17.95
CA LYS A 227 -10.06 -2.99 18.11
C LYS A 227 -8.94 -4.02 18.02
N THR A 228 -9.04 -4.90 17.03
CA THR A 228 -8.06 -5.96 16.80
C THR A 228 -7.39 -5.79 15.43
N VAL A 229 -6.12 -6.19 15.37
CA VAL A 229 -5.37 -6.29 14.12
C VAL A 229 -5.10 -7.76 13.86
N THR A 230 -5.49 -8.27 12.69
CA THR A 230 -5.34 -9.69 12.34
C THR A 230 -4.80 -9.84 10.93
N ARG A 231 -3.70 -10.59 10.76
CA ARG A 231 -3.25 -11.07 9.45
C ARG A 231 -4.27 -12.08 8.92
N LEU A 232 -4.89 -11.77 7.79
CA LEU A 232 -5.86 -12.65 7.16
C LEU A 232 -5.15 -13.88 6.59
N THR A 233 -5.85 -15.01 6.56
CA THR A 233 -5.37 -16.24 5.93
C THR A 233 -5.97 -16.36 4.54
N ALA A 234 -5.13 -16.59 3.54
CA ALA A 234 -5.60 -16.86 2.18
C ALA A 234 -6.00 -18.34 2.03
N ILE A 235 -7.06 -18.59 1.26
CA ILE A 235 -7.59 -19.92 0.95
C ILE A 235 -7.66 -20.12 -0.57
N ASN A 236 -7.77 -21.38 -1.00
CA ASN A 236 -7.87 -21.79 -2.40
C ASN A 236 -6.72 -21.26 -3.29
N ARG A 237 -5.52 -21.13 -2.72
CA ARG A 237 -4.31 -20.86 -3.51
C ARG A 237 -3.96 -22.09 -4.34
N PRO A 238 -3.41 -21.90 -5.56
CA PRO A 238 -2.93 -23.01 -6.38
C PRO A 238 -1.65 -23.66 -5.82
N ALA A 239 -0.89 -22.93 -5.00
CA ALA A 239 0.33 -23.42 -4.36
C ALA A 239 0.59 -22.66 -3.05
N ASP A 240 1.37 -23.28 -2.17
CA ASP A 240 1.87 -22.65 -0.96
C ASP A 240 2.98 -21.64 -1.27
N ILE A 241 3.07 -20.59 -0.44
CA ILE A 241 4.13 -19.59 -0.53
C ILE A 241 5.19 -19.95 0.51
N PRO A 242 6.42 -20.29 0.10
CA PRO A 242 7.49 -20.63 1.03
C PRO A 242 7.97 -19.38 1.78
N SER A 243 8.41 -19.60 3.01
CA SER A 243 9.05 -18.63 3.87
C SER A 243 10.15 -19.35 4.68
N PRO A 244 11.15 -18.63 5.22
CA PRO A 244 12.26 -19.23 5.96
C PRO A 244 11.82 -20.13 7.13
N GLU A 245 10.73 -19.77 7.80
CA GLU A 245 10.15 -20.53 8.91
C GLU A 245 9.18 -21.65 8.47
N GLY A 246 9.00 -21.87 7.16
CA GLY A 246 8.12 -22.89 6.59
C GLY A 246 7.14 -22.34 5.55
N THR A 247 5.85 -22.63 5.70
CA THR A 247 4.80 -22.07 4.83
C THR A 247 4.04 -20.99 5.57
N ASP A 248 3.85 -19.83 4.93
CA ASP A 248 3.07 -18.73 5.50
C ASP A 248 1.70 -18.62 4.81
N ASN A 249 0.66 -19.11 5.49
CA ASN A 249 -0.70 -19.10 4.95
C ASN A 249 -1.36 -17.70 4.95
N THR A 250 -0.73 -16.71 5.56
CA THR A 250 -1.21 -15.33 5.57
C THR A 250 -0.67 -14.49 4.41
N LEU A 251 0.26 -15.06 3.62
CA LEU A 251 0.65 -14.50 2.33
C LEU A 251 -0.38 -14.90 1.27
N PHE A 252 -0.87 -13.90 0.54
CA PHE A 252 -1.87 -14.04 -0.50
C PHE A 252 -1.20 -14.26 -1.84
N PHE A 253 -0.12 -13.51 -2.09
CA PHE A 253 0.57 -13.47 -3.37
C PHE A 253 2.07 -13.65 -3.20
N PRO A 254 2.70 -14.46 -4.07
CA PRO A 254 4.15 -14.58 -4.08
C PRO A 254 4.79 -13.28 -4.60
N VAL A 255 6.09 -13.15 -4.34
CA VAL A 255 6.93 -12.05 -4.87
C VAL A 255 6.72 -11.91 -6.39
N GLY A 256 6.55 -10.67 -6.84
CA GLY A 256 6.36 -10.33 -8.25
C GLY A 256 4.89 -10.36 -8.71
N GLN A 257 3.95 -10.82 -7.87
CA GLN A 257 2.52 -10.63 -8.08
C GLN A 257 1.96 -9.49 -7.23
N ASP A 258 2.18 -9.52 -5.91
CA ASP A 258 1.95 -8.41 -4.98
C ASP A 258 0.65 -7.61 -5.23
N TRP A 259 -0.46 -8.29 -5.52
CA TRP A 259 -1.73 -7.62 -5.86
C TRP A 259 -2.27 -6.86 -4.66
N GLY A 260 -2.32 -5.54 -4.77
CA GLY A 260 -2.67 -4.64 -3.68
C GLY A 260 -1.47 -4.06 -2.92
N GLY A 261 -0.25 -4.56 -3.17
CA GLY A 261 0.97 -4.03 -2.55
C GLY A 261 1.39 -2.67 -3.08
N GLN A 262 0.95 -2.28 -4.29
CA GLN A 262 1.32 -0.99 -4.88
C GLN A 262 0.26 0.10 -4.71
N ALA A 263 -1.02 -0.25 -4.89
CA ALA A 263 -2.17 0.58 -4.60
C ALA A 263 -3.41 -0.31 -4.38
N MET A 264 -4.41 0.21 -3.67
CA MET A 264 -5.74 -0.38 -3.60
C MET A 264 -6.81 0.70 -3.69
N VAL A 265 -7.96 0.35 -4.27
CA VAL A 265 -9.16 1.20 -4.25
C VAL A 265 -10.41 0.31 -4.20
N LEU A 266 -11.38 0.71 -3.37
CA LEU A 266 -12.67 0.05 -3.27
C LEU A 266 -13.71 0.81 -4.11
N VAL A 267 -14.42 0.10 -4.98
CA VAL A 267 -15.50 0.66 -5.81
C VAL A 267 -16.75 -0.20 -5.63
N GLY A 268 -17.72 0.34 -4.90
CA GLY A 268 -18.84 -0.47 -4.39
C GLY A 268 -18.29 -1.62 -3.54
N ASP A 269 -18.71 -2.85 -3.84
CA ASP A 269 -18.21 -4.06 -3.16
C ASP A 269 -17.02 -4.73 -3.87
N THR A 270 -16.39 -4.06 -4.84
CA THR A 270 -15.25 -4.61 -5.58
C THR A 270 -13.96 -3.91 -5.17
N LEU A 271 -13.04 -4.68 -4.58
CA LEU A 271 -11.68 -4.24 -4.34
C LEU A 271 -10.87 -4.37 -5.63
N TYR A 272 -10.17 -3.30 -6.01
CA TYR A 272 -9.15 -3.30 -7.04
C TYR A 272 -7.78 -3.19 -6.37
N GLY A 273 -6.90 -4.15 -6.64
CA GLY A 273 -5.52 -4.18 -6.15
C GLY A 273 -4.54 -4.07 -7.30
N TYR A 274 -3.62 -3.13 -7.21
CA TYR A 274 -2.55 -2.94 -8.20
C TYR A 274 -1.31 -3.70 -7.75
N GLY A 275 -0.71 -4.43 -8.68
CA GLY A 275 0.42 -5.32 -8.44
C GLY A 275 1.08 -5.73 -9.75
N LYS A 276 1.91 -6.76 -9.69
CA LYS A 276 2.71 -7.29 -10.82
C LYS A 276 3.42 -6.15 -11.54
N CYS A 277 4.10 -5.33 -10.76
CA CYS A 277 4.71 -4.12 -11.26
C CYS A 277 6.06 -4.42 -11.91
N THR A 278 6.33 -3.68 -12.98
CA THR A 278 7.67 -3.52 -13.54
C THR A 278 8.10 -2.06 -13.36
N LEU A 279 9.25 -1.67 -13.93
CA LEU A 279 9.60 -0.26 -14.03
C LEU A 279 8.63 0.54 -14.90
N ASP A 280 7.99 -0.13 -15.87
CA ASP A 280 7.12 0.50 -16.86
C ASP A 280 5.69 0.72 -16.35
N GLY A 281 5.27 -0.01 -15.32
CA GLY A 281 3.94 0.14 -14.77
C GLY A 281 3.51 -0.94 -13.80
N CYS A 282 2.24 -0.87 -13.40
CA CYS A 282 1.54 -1.90 -12.63
C CYS A 282 0.28 -2.38 -13.33
N ALA A 283 -0.02 -3.66 -13.17
CA ALA A 283 -1.26 -4.28 -13.58
C ALA A 283 -2.32 -4.12 -12.48
N VAL A 284 -3.56 -4.52 -12.77
CA VAL A 284 -4.66 -4.47 -11.80
C VAL A 284 -5.42 -5.80 -11.75
N ALA A 285 -5.77 -6.21 -10.54
CA ALA A 285 -6.68 -7.30 -10.25
C ALA A 285 -7.91 -6.77 -9.51
N LYS A 286 -8.99 -7.54 -9.54
CA LYS A 286 -10.20 -7.25 -8.78
C LYS A 286 -10.73 -8.48 -8.05
N VAL A 287 -11.43 -8.25 -6.95
CA VAL A 287 -12.12 -9.28 -6.17
C VAL A 287 -13.32 -8.66 -5.45
N PRO A 288 -14.44 -9.38 -5.27
CA PRO A 288 -15.45 -8.98 -4.31
C PRO A 288 -14.84 -8.87 -2.91
N ILE A 289 -15.00 -7.73 -2.23
CA ILE A 289 -14.31 -7.48 -0.95
C ILE A 289 -14.69 -8.49 0.15
N GLY A 290 -15.90 -9.06 0.08
CA GLY A 290 -16.35 -10.14 0.95
C GLY A 290 -15.63 -11.47 0.73
N ASN A 291 -14.97 -11.65 -0.41
CA ASN A 291 -14.26 -12.85 -0.82
C ASN A 291 -12.75 -12.63 -0.95
N VAL A 292 -12.22 -11.55 -0.38
CA VAL A 292 -10.82 -11.16 -0.57
C VAL A 292 -9.82 -12.26 -0.20
N THR A 293 -10.14 -13.09 0.79
CA THR A 293 -9.31 -14.22 1.26
C THR A 293 -9.29 -15.41 0.29
N ASP A 294 -10.25 -15.52 -0.62
CA ASP A 294 -10.35 -16.62 -1.58
C ASP A 294 -9.62 -16.26 -2.88
N ILE A 295 -8.40 -16.78 -3.04
CA ILE A 295 -7.54 -16.46 -4.17
C ILE A 295 -8.15 -16.90 -5.51
N SER A 296 -9.02 -17.91 -5.51
CA SER A 296 -9.75 -18.34 -6.72
C SER A 296 -10.78 -17.32 -7.23
N GLN A 297 -11.18 -16.33 -6.41
CA GLN A 297 -12.14 -15.28 -6.77
C GLN A 297 -11.48 -14.05 -7.40
N TRP A 298 -10.15 -13.94 -7.32
CA TRP A 298 -9.43 -12.83 -7.93
C TRP A 298 -9.47 -12.93 -9.45
N ARG A 299 -9.57 -11.77 -10.11
CA ARG A 299 -9.64 -11.64 -11.56
C ARG A 299 -8.66 -10.59 -12.03
N TYR A 300 -7.90 -10.89 -13.06
CA TYR A 300 -6.76 -10.09 -13.52
C TYR A 300 -7.07 -9.43 -14.86
N TYR A 301 -6.85 -8.11 -14.97
CA TYR A 301 -7.24 -7.37 -16.16
C TYR A 301 -6.34 -7.69 -17.35
N THR A 302 -6.94 -8.09 -18.48
CA THR A 302 -6.20 -8.49 -19.69
C THR A 302 -6.33 -7.48 -20.84
N GLY A 303 -6.90 -6.30 -20.59
CA GLY A 303 -7.22 -5.30 -21.61
C GLY A 303 -8.71 -5.24 -21.94
N ALA A 304 -9.06 -4.44 -22.94
CA ALA A 304 -10.43 -4.34 -23.43
C ALA A 304 -10.60 -5.12 -24.74
N ASP A 305 -11.81 -5.63 -24.99
CA ASP A 305 -12.16 -6.20 -26.30
C ASP A 305 -12.29 -5.11 -27.39
N SER A 306 -12.62 -5.52 -28.62
CA SER A 306 -12.82 -4.61 -29.76
C SER A 306 -13.93 -3.58 -29.55
N ASN A 307 -14.84 -3.82 -28.61
CA ASN A 307 -15.95 -2.93 -28.26
C ASN A 307 -15.64 -2.05 -27.04
N GLY A 308 -14.42 -2.16 -26.49
CA GLY A 308 -14.00 -1.41 -25.31
C GLY A 308 -14.46 -2.03 -23.99
N ASN A 309 -15.02 -3.25 -23.98
CA ASN A 309 -15.43 -3.89 -22.73
C ASN A 309 -14.22 -4.51 -22.02
N PRO A 310 -14.07 -4.32 -20.70
CA PRO A 310 -12.93 -4.84 -19.97
C PRO A 310 -12.96 -6.37 -19.87
N GLN A 311 -11.85 -7.02 -20.21
CA GLN A 311 -11.65 -8.46 -20.12
C GLN A 311 -10.84 -8.80 -18.87
N TRP A 312 -11.21 -9.91 -18.24
CA TRP A 312 -10.64 -10.36 -16.97
C TRP A 312 -10.38 -11.86 -16.99
N SER A 313 -9.19 -12.27 -16.56
CA SER A 313 -8.74 -13.66 -16.53
C SER A 313 -8.63 -14.18 -15.09
N THR A 314 -8.64 -15.50 -14.94
CA THR A 314 -8.28 -16.18 -13.68
C THR A 314 -6.77 -16.43 -13.58
N ASP A 315 -6.02 -16.29 -14.67
CA ASP A 315 -4.57 -16.47 -14.70
C ASP A 315 -3.85 -15.10 -14.54
N PRO A 316 -3.12 -14.87 -13.43
CA PRO A 316 -2.38 -13.63 -13.20
C PRO A 316 -1.29 -13.37 -14.25
N ASN A 317 -0.85 -14.40 -14.98
CA ASN A 317 0.19 -14.25 -16.00
C ASN A 317 -0.28 -13.44 -17.21
N THR A 318 -1.58 -13.44 -17.48
CA THR A 318 -2.21 -12.72 -18.60
C THR A 318 -2.45 -11.23 -18.34
N ALA A 319 -2.22 -10.76 -17.11
CA ALA A 319 -2.49 -9.38 -16.72
C ALA A 319 -1.60 -8.37 -17.47
N VAL A 320 -2.20 -7.27 -17.92
CA VAL A 320 -1.50 -6.18 -18.62
C VAL A 320 -1.24 -4.98 -17.70
N GLN A 321 -0.14 -4.27 -17.95
CA GLN A 321 0.19 -3.03 -17.24
C GLN A 321 -0.81 -1.93 -17.61
N VAL A 322 -1.38 -1.23 -16.62
CA VAL A 322 -2.42 -0.22 -16.84
C VAL A 322 -2.01 1.19 -16.43
N LYS A 323 -1.13 1.34 -15.44
CA LYS A 323 -0.72 2.64 -14.89
C LYS A 323 0.77 2.66 -14.59
N ALA A 324 1.32 3.86 -14.38
CA ALA A 324 2.70 4.03 -13.96
C ALA A 324 2.91 3.52 -12.53
N ASN A 325 4.13 3.06 -12.27
CA ASN A 325 4.58 2.56 -10.98
C ASN A 325 5.25 3.69 -10.16
N GLY A 326 5.10 3.63 -8.85
CA GLY A 326 5.74 4.51 -7.88
C GLY A 326 6.81 3.77 -7.09
N ALA A 327 7.87 4.46 -6.69
CA ALA A 327 9.06 3.85 -6.11
C ALA A 327 8.77 3.02 -4.84
N ALA A 328 7.87 3.53 -3.99
CA ALA A 328 7.47 2.92 -2.72
C ALA A 328 5.96 2.64 -2.66
N GLY A 329 5.29 2.61 -3.82
CA GLY A 329 3.82 2.54 -3.90
C GLY A 329 3.18 3.80 -4.50
N SER A 330 1.86 3.85 -4.44
CA SER A 330 1.06 5.00 -4.91
C SER A 330 -0.32 5.02 -4.26
N THR A 331 -0.97 6.18 -4.25
CA THR A 331 -2.37 6.29 -3.83
C THR A 331 -3.29 6.30 -5.04
N VAL A 332 -4.29 5.40 -5.06
CA VAL A 332 -5.38 5.42 -6.05
C VAL A 332 -6.71 5.75 -5.38
N TYR A 333 -7.40 6.78 -5.86
CA TYR A 333 -8.68 7.22 -5.30
C TYR A 333 -9.56 7.88 -6.36
N TRP A 334 -10.87 7.95 -6.11
CA TRP A 334 -11.78 8.75 -6.93
C TRP A 334 -11.74 10.21 -6.49
N ASP A 335 -11.58 11.11 -7.45
CA ASP A 335 -11.61 12.54 -7.21
C ASP A 335 -12.79 13.21 -7.91
N SER A 336 -13.73 13.73 -7.11
CA SER A 336 -14.97 14.32 -7.63
C SER A 336 -14.75 15.62 -8.40
N ALA A 337 -13.74 16.43 -8.05
CA ALA A 337 -13.45 17.67 -8.75
C ALA A 337 -12.84 17.41 -10.14
N LEU A 338 -11.98 16.39 -10.24
CA LEU A 338 -11.43 15.93 -11.51
C LEU A 338 -12.44 15.09 -12.33
N GLY A 339 -13.39 14.46 -11.65
CA GLY A 339 -14.34 13.52 -12.24
C GLY A 339 -13.64 12.26 -12.76
N ALA A 340 -12.60 11.80 -12.06
CA ALA A 340 -11.75 10.69 -12.49
C ALA A 340 -11.12 9.97 -11.29
N TYR A 341 -10.70 8.73 -11.49
CA TYR A 341 -9.71 8.09 -10.62
C TYR A 341 -8.37 8.78 -10.80
N VAL A 342 -7.64 8.96 -9.70
CA VAL A 342 -6.32 9.55 -9.65
C VAL A 342 -5.33 8.51 -9.13
N ASN A 343 -4.16 8.44 -9.74
CA ASN A 343 -3.01 7.68 -9.25
C ASN A 343 -1.92 8.68 -8.92
N THR A 344 -1.53 8.82 -7.65
CA THR A 344 -0.44 9.71 -7.22
C THR A 344 0.76 8.91 -6.77
N PHE A 345 1.95 9.27 -7.25
CA PHE A 345 3.17 8.52 -6.98
C PHE A 345 4.42 9.38 -7.14
N MET A 346 5.51 8.99 -6.49
CA MET A 346 6.86 9.47 -6.81
C MET A 346 7.58 8.45 -7.69
N GLN A 347 8.27 8.92 -8.73
CA GLN A 347 9.05 8.06 -9.61
C GLN A 347 10.32 7.53 -8.94
N PHE A 348 10.85 6.38 -9.40
CA PHE A 348 12.11 5.82 -8.91
C PHE A 348 13.27 6.79 -9.10
N LEU A 349 14.05 7.00 -8.02
CA LEU A 349 15.23 7.88 -7.99
C LEU A 349 14.95 9.32 -8.46
N ALA A 350 13.70 9.78 -8.31
CA ALA A 350 13.27 11.11 -8.70
C ALA A 350 12.73 11.89 -7.49
N GLN A 351 12.62 13.20 -7.63
CA GLN A 351 11.98 14.08 -6.63
C GLN A 351 10.61 14.57 -7.08
N ASP A 352 10.23 14.28 -8.33
CA ASP A 352 8.97 14.70 -8.90
C ASP A 352 7.86 13.74 -8.44
N VAL A 353 6.84 14.33 -7.81
CA VAL A 353 5.58 13.67 -7.49
C VAL A 353 4.64 13.90 -8.67
N MET A 354 4.11 12.80 -9.19
CA MET A 354 3.33 12.74 -10.41
C MET A 354 1.90 12.31 -10.11
N TYR A 355 0.99 12.61 -11.04
CA TYR A 355 -0.33 12.03 -11.06
C TYR A 355 -0.76 11.55 -12.45
N GLN A 356 -1.62 10.54 -12.49
CA GLN A 356 -2.38 10.13 -13.66
C GLN A 356 -3.88 10.18 -13.34
N THR A 357 -4.71 10.29 -14.38
CA THR A 357 -6.16 10.19 -14.26
C THR A 357 -6.73 9.08 -15.13
N ALA A 358 -7.83 8.47 -14.71
CA ALA A 358 -8.55 7.47 -15.49
C ALA A 358 -10.07 7.53 -15.24
N PRO A 359 -10.91 7.18 -16.24
CA PRO A 359 -12.36 7.11 -16.03
C PRO A 359 -12.78 5.87 -15.22
N GLN A 360 -11.93 4.83 -15.18
CA GLN A 360 -12.16 3.57 -14.48
C GLN A 360 -10.89 3.15 -13.73
N PRO A 361 -10.98 2.29 -12.69
CA PRO A 361 -9.79 1.82 -11.97
C PRO A 361 -8.77 1.10 -12.87
N TRP A 362 -9.24 0.40 -13.91
CA TRP A 362 -8.38 -0.29 -14.88
C TRP A 362 -7.94 0.58 -16.06
N GLY A 363 -8.24 1.88 -16.05
CA GLY A 363 -7.84 2.81 -17.10
C GLY A 363 -8.90 3.06 -18.20
N PRO A 364 -8.48 3.56 -19.37
CA PRO A 364 -7.10 3.92 -19.71
C PRO A 364 -6.60 5.07 -18.81
N TRP A 365 -5.38 4.93 -18.30
CA TRP A 365 -4.73 5.97 -17.51
C TRP A 365 -4.06 7.00 -18.42
N SER A 366 -4.17 8.28 -18.05
CA SER A 366 -3.49 9.37 -18.76
C SER A 366 -1.97 9.24 -18.67
N THR A 367 -1.25 9.97 -19.51
CA THR A 367 0.18 10.19 -19.29
C THR A 367 0.42 10.86 -17.92
N PRO A 368 1.48 10.49 -17.18
CA PRO A 368 1.83 11.16 -15.93
C PRO A 368 2.02 12.66 -16.12
N THR A 369 1.43 13.45 -15.23
CA THR A 369 1.59 14.90 -15.15
C THR A 369 2.17 15.24 -13.78
N LYS A 370 3.05 16.25 -13.71
CA LYS A 370 3.67 16.63 -12.44
C LYS A 370 2.67 17.31 -11.50
N LEU A 371 2.69 16.91 -10.23
CA LEU A 371 2.07 17.63 -9.11
C LEU A 371 3.03 18.69 -8.58
N PHE A 372 4.18 18.26 -8.09
CA PHE A 372 5.21 19.11 -7.52
C PHE A 372 6.55 18.38 -7.50
N THR A 373 7.60 19.09 -7.10
CA THR A 373 8.93 18.53 -6.84
C THR A 373 9.17 18.63 -5.34
N ALA A 374 9.48 17.51 -4.69
CA ALA A 374 9.83 17.45 -3.28
C ALA A 374 11.08 18.30 -2.99
N ALA A 375 11.15 18.95 -1.83
CA ALA A 375 12.30 19.75 -1.47
C ALA A 375 13.54 18.85 -1.29
N LYS A 376 14.62 19.18 -2.01
CA LYS A 376 15.87 18.42 -1.96
C LYS A 376 16.58 18.62 -0.63
N THR A 377 16.88 17.52 0.03
CA THR A 377 17.68 17.45 1.25
C THR A 377 19.03 16.77 0.98
N SER A 378 19.81 16.50 2.03
CA SER A 378 21.00 15.64 1.92
C SER A 378 20.68 14.15 1.80
N GLY A 379 19.41 13.77 2.00
CA GLY A 379 18.93 12.39 1.95
C GLY A 379 18.23 12.04 0.64
N THR A 380 17.43 10.98 0.69
CA THR A 380 16.52 10.56 -0.38
C THR A 380 15.09 10.89 0.01
N GLU A 381 14.38 11.53 -0.91
CA GLU A 381 12.95 11.77 -0.83
C GLU A 381 12.22 10.64 -1.56
N TYR A 382 11.23 10.02 -0.91
CA TYR A 382 10.43 8.94 -1.49
C TYR A 382 9.07 8.81 -0.80
N ALA A 383 8.32 7.75 -1.10
CA ALA A 383 7.07 7.42 -0.42
C ALA A 383 6.05 8.57 -0.45
N ALA A 384 5.82 9.14 -1.65
CA ALA A 384 4.82 10.18 -1.79
C ALA A 384 3.41 9.62 -1.96
N PHE A 385 2.51 10.03 -1.06
CA PHE A 385 1.13 9.57 -1.04
C PHE A 385 0.16 10.74 -1.02
N ALA A 386 -1.04 10.52 -1.54
CA ALA A 386 -2.16 11.44 -1.41
C ALA A 386 -3.00 11.07 -0.18
N HIS A 387 -3.62 12.06 0.44
CA HIS A 387 -4.53 11.89 1.58
C HIS A 387 -5.90 12.51 1.25
N PRO A 388 -6.74 11.81 0.47
CA PRO A 388 -7.98 12.36 -0.08
C PRO A 388 -8.95 12.86 0.99
N GLU A 389 -8.87 12.34 2.20
CA GLU A 389 -9.72 12.70 3.34
C GLU A 389 -9.50 14.11 3.88
N TYR A 390 -8.38 14.74 3.54
CA TYR A 390 -8.07 16.14 3.86
C TYR A 390 -8.40 17.09 2.72
N THR A 391 -8.96 16.59 1.61
CA THR A 391 -9.34 17.44 0.48
C THR A 391 -10.31 18.52 0.95
N SER A 392 -10.07 19.76 0.55
CA SER A 392 -10.94 20.89 0.91
C SER A 392 -12.37 20.68 0.42
N ALA A 393 -13.31 21.39 1.04
CA ALA A 393 -14.73 21.30 0.69
C ALA A 393 -15.03 21.65 -0.79
N ASP A 394 -14.23 22.51 -1.43
CA ASP A 394 -14.36 22.83 -2.86
C ASP A 394 -13.74 21.77 -3.80
N GLY A 395 -13.03 20.78 -3.25
CA GLY A 395 -12.37 19.71 -3.99
C GLY A 395 -11.05 20.12 -4.66
N LEU A 396 -10.60 21.37 -4.47
CA LEU A 396 -9.51 21.94 -5.25
C LEU A 396 -8.19 22.04 -4.49
N THR A 397 -8.20 21.98 -3.16
CA THR A 397 -7.00 21.83 -2.34
C THR A 397 -6.86 20.39 -1.88
N LYS A 398 -5.69 19.81 -2.11
CA LYS A 398 -5.38 18.41 -1.79
C LYS A 398 -4.05 18.34 -1.06
N TYR A 399 -3.89 17.30 -0.26
CA TYR A 399 -2.74 17.13 0.61
C TYR A 399 -2.01 15.84 0.29
N PHE A 400 -0.69 15.93 0.36
CA PHE A 400 0.23 14.86 0.03
C PHE A 400 1.34 14.83 1.05
N THR A 401 1.85 13.66 1.39
CA THR A 401 3.12 13.54 2.11
C THR A 401 4.22 13.04 1.19
N TYR A 402 5.46 13.21 1.62
CA TYR A 402 6.59 12.39 1.21
C TYR A 402 7.55 12.22 2.38
N TYR A 403 8.30 11.13 2.42
CA TYR A 403 9.31 10.86 3.44
C TYR A 403 10.66 11.48 3.06
N THR A 404 11.37 12.05 4.05
CA THR A 404 12.76 12.49 3.89
C THR A 404 13.69 11.66 4.76
N SER A 405 14.60 10.92 4.13
CA SER A 405 15.53 10.04 4.84
C SER A 405 16.58 10.79 5.67
N SER A 406 16.76 12.10 5.45
CA SER A 406 17.76 12.89 6.18
C SER A 406 17.34 13.20 7.61
N THR A 407 16.04 13.31 7.87
CA THR A 407 15.47 13.62 9.19
C THR A 407 14.52 12.54 9.70
N GLY A 408 14.07 11.63 8.83
CA GLY A 408 13.06 10.63 9.18
C GLY A 408 11.63 11.18 9.21
N ALA A 409 11.42 12.39 8.70
CA ALA A 409 10.14 13.08 8.77
C ALA A 409 9.23 12.79 7.58
N GLN A 410 7.93 12.89 7.84
CA GLN A 410 6.88 12.93 6.83
C GLN A 410 6.54 14.39 6.53
N MET A 411 6.89 14.87 5.34
CA MET A 411 6.71 16.26 4.92
C MET A 411 5.34 16.43 4.27
N LEU A 412 4.52 17.34 4.78
CA LEU A 412 3.20 17.63 4.23
C LEU A 412 3.29 18.72 3.15
N VAL A 413 2.61 18.48 2.02
CA VAL A 413 2.51 19.39 0.89
C VAL A 413 1.04 19.65 0.56
N LYS A 414 0.67 20.92 0.55
CA LYS A 414 -0.63 21.43 0.09
C LYS A 414 -0.55 21.75 -1.40
N VAL A 415 -1.45 21.20 -2.21
CA VAL A 415 -1.52 21.47 -3.65
C VAL A 415 -2.89 22.04 -4.00
N ARG A 416 -2.91 23.14 -4.75
CA ARG A 416 -4.14 23.78 -5.26
C ARG A 416 -4.30 23.51 -6.75
N PHE A 417 -5.52 23.17 -7.18
CA PHE A 417 -5.90 22.99 -8.58
C PHE A 417 -6.80 24.12 -9.06
N ALA A 418 -6.51 24.71 -10.22
CA ALA A 418 -7.37 25.71 -10.86
C ALA A 418 -7.77 25.26 -12.27
N ARG A 419 -8.82 25.88 -12.82
CA ARG A 419 -9.18 25.65 -14.23
C ARG A 419 -8.06 26.15 -15.13
N ALA A 420 -7.65 25.32 -16.09
CA ALA A 420 -6.73 25.74 -17.12
C ALA A 420 -7.26 27.01 -17.84
N PRO A 421 -6.40 27.99 -18.13
CA PRO A 421 -6.77 29.13 -18.95
C PRO A 421 -7.38 28.64 -20.27
N LYS A 422 -8.42 29.33 -20.76
CA LYS A 422 -8.93 29.05 -22.11
C LYS A 422 -7.80 29.34 -23.10
N ALA A 423 -7.44 28.36 -23.93
CA ALA A 423 -6.59 28.59 -25.10
C ALA A 423 -7.24 29.70 -25.94
N ARG A 424 -6.50 30.77 -26.20
CA ARG A 424 -6.95 31.90 -27.01
C ARG A 424 -6.86 31.58 -28.49
#